data_AF-A0AAD7LXV4-F1
#
_entry.id   AF-A0AAD7LXV4-F1
#
_cell.length_a   1.000
_cell.length_b   1.000
_cell.length_c   1.000
_cell.angle_alpha   90.00
_cell.angle_beta   90.00
_cell.angle_gamma   90.00
#
_symmetry.space_group_name_H-M   'P 1'
#
loop_
_entity.id
_entity.type
_entity.pdbx_description
1 polymer ?
#
loop_
_entity_poly.entity_id
_entity_poly.type
_entity_poly.pdbx_seq_one_letter_code
_entity_poly.pdbx_strand_id
1 'polypeptide(L)'
;MTIQNPFRSLVLLTLLAFCVEGHNAQGSDSASKVLRSTQKLGLVAEDAITLATIEVANAKGLINAIPQLKTLKGELPDNGVLHCVGGLNDGLIDVLNLLKGFGQLDSPSLVKDSNSLLDLVEDLASFNGLCHIALRDLEVTIKLLLSRRLQDIVLLTNDVVYRVNRFAQNQDGYAYYQAATKT
;
A
#
# COMPACT_ATOMS: atom_id res chain seq x y z
N MET A 1 -70.30 43.98 18.37
CA MET A 1 -70.34 42.50 18.40
C MET A 1 -69.71 42.01 17.11
N THR A 2 -68.42 41.65 17.14
CA THR A 2 -67.60 41.40 15.95
C THR A 2 -67.37 39.90 15.84
N ILE A 3 -67.93 39.28 14.80
CA ILE A 3 -67.86 37.84 14.55
C ILE A 3 -66.47 37.52 13.97
N GLN A 4 -65.64 36.88 14.79
CA GLN A 4 -64.28 36.47 14.47
C GLN A 4 -64.32 35.13 13.71
N ASN A 5 -63.81 35.15 12.48
CA ASN A 5 -63.92 34.07 11.50
C ASN A 5 -62.87 32.97 11.78
N PRO A 6 -63.23 31.74 12.18
CA PRO A 6 -62.28 30.72 12.64
C PRO A 6 -61.43 30.09 11.50
N PHE A 7 -61.80 30.32 10.24
CA PHE A 7 -61.13 29.70 9.08
C PHE A 7 -59.74 30.28 8.77
N ARG A 8 -59.42 31.50 9.22
CA ARG A 8 -58.09 32.10 8.94
C ARG A 8 -56.97 31.58 9.83
N SER A 9 -57.29 30.96 10.97
CA SER A 9 -56.27 30.45 11.91
C SER A 9 -55.71 29.08 11.52
N LEU A 10 -56.42 28.33 10.68
CA LEU A 10 -56.07 26.94 10.33
C LEU A 10 -55.09 26.85 9.14
N VAL A 11 -55.07 27.88 8.28
CA VAL A 11 -54.16 27.97 7.12
C VAL A 11 -52.75 28.41 7.52
N LEU A 12 -52.60 29.22 8.60
CA LEU A 12 -51.28 29.62 9.08
C LEU A 12 -50.53 28.50 9.83
N LEU A 13 -51.26 27.58 10.48
CA LEU A 13 -50.67 26.48 11.26
C LEU A 13 -50.16 25.32 10.38
N THR A 14 -50.72 25.14 9.18
CA THR A 14 -50.25 24.11 8.24
C THR A 14 -49.00 24.55 7.45
N LEU A 15 -48.76 25.86 7.28
CA LEU A 15 -47.54 26.36 6.62
C LEU A 15 -46.28 26.31 7.52
N LEU A 16 -46.43 26.29 8.85
CA LEU A 16 -45.30 26.15 9.77
C LEU A 16 -44.88 24.69 10.03
N ALA A 17 -45.70 23.71 9.66
CA ALA A 17 -45.37 22.29 9.81
C ALA A 17 -44.46 21.75 8.69
N PHE A 18 -44.30 22.46 7.57
CA PHE A 18 -43.46 22.03 6.44
C PHE A 18 -42.04 22.62 6.42
N CYS A 19 -41.64 23.42 7.41
CA CYS A 19 -40.32 24.07 7.42
C CYS A 19 -39.27 23.41 8.34
N VAL A 20 -39.56 22.28 8.99
CA VAL A 20 -38.63 21.68 9.97
C VAL A 20 -37.87 20.44 9.44
N GLU A 21 -38.22 19.88 8.28
CA GLU A 21 -37.62 18.61 7.80
C GLU A 21 -36.63 18.74 6.63
N GLY A 22 -36.04 19.94 6.44
CA GLY A 22 -35.21 20.23 5.27
C GLY A 22 -33.69 20.09 5.41
N HIS A 23 -33.11 19.92 6.60
CA HIS A 23 -31.66 20.15 6.79
C HIS A 23 -30.78 18.95 7.15
N ASN A 24 -31.32 17.74 7.35
CA ASN A 24 -30.50 16.60 7.81
C ASN A 24 -30.18 15.52 6.76
N ALA A 25 -30.61 15.65 5.50
CA ALA A 25 -30.35 14.64 4.47
C ALA A 25 -28.99 14.77 3.77
N GLN A 26 -28.28 15.90 3.91
CA GLN A 26 -27.08 16.19 3.12
C GLN A 26 -25.79 15.58 3.71
N GLY A 27 -25.79 15.21 5.00
CA GLY A 27 -24.66 14.56 5.67
C GLY A 27 -24.51 13.06 5.35
N SER A 28 -25.63 12.36 5.09
CA SER A 28 -25.63 10.91 4.87
C SER A 28 -24.98 10.49 3.55
N ASP A 29 -25.21 11.27 2.48
CA ASP A 29 -24.70 10.95 1.15
C ASP A 29 -23.19 11.19 1.04
N SER A 30 -22.69 12.24 1.71
CA SER A 30 -21.25 12.56 1.79
C SER A 30 -20.46 11.49 2.55
N ALA A 31 -20.96 11.04 3.70
CA ALA A 31 -20.30 10.00 4.50
C ALA A 31 -20.27 8.63 3.77
N SER A 32 -21.37 8.26 3.11
CA SER A 32 -21.46 7.04 2.30
C SER A 32 -20.47 7.03 1.14
N LYS A 33 -20.30 8.18 0.47
CA LYS A 33 -19.33 8.34 -0.62
C LYS A 33 -17.89 8.21 -0.14
N VAL A 34 -17.55 8.78 1.02
CA VAL A 34 -16.20 8.66 1.62
C VAL A 34 -15.92 7.20 1.99
N LEU A 35 -16.86 6.51 2.64
CA LEU A 35 -16.70 5.11 3.02
C LEU A 35 -16.44 4.19 1.82
N ARG A 36 -17.22 4.34 0.74
CA ARG A 36 -17.02 3.57 -0.51
C ARG A 36 -15.67 3.88 -1.15
N SER A 37 -15.21 5.13 -1.09
CA SER A 37 -13.90 5.53 -1.60
C SER A 37 -12.78 4.88 -0.79
N THR A 38 -12.85 4.90 0.55
CA THR A 38 -11.86 4.27 1.42
C THR A 38 -11.80 2.76 1.21
N GLN A 39 -12.95 2.08 1.08
CA GLN A 39 -12.99 0.64 0.80
C GLN A 39 -12.33 0.31 -0.55
N LYS A 40 -12.61 1.10 -1.60
CA LYS A 40 -11.99 0.93 -2.92
C LYS A 40 -10.47 1.13 -2.86
N LEU A 41 -10.00 2.11 -2.11
CA LEU A 41 -8.56 2.36 -1.93
C LEU A 41 -7.90 1.21 -1.16
N GLY A 42 -8.58 0.64 -0.17
CA GLY A 42 -8.09 -0.52 0.59
C GLY A 42 -7.88 -1.73 -0.31
N LEU A 43 -8.89 -2.13 -1.08
CA LEU A 43 -8.78 -3.26 -2.03
C LEU A 43 -7.64 -3.06 -3.04
N VAL A 44 -7.50 -1.84 -3.55
CA VAL A 44 -6.46 -1.51 -4.52
C VAL A 44 -5.06 -1.55 -3.88
N ALA A 45 -4.93 -1.19 -2.60
CA ALA A 45 -3.68 -1.34 -1.86
C ALA A 45 -3.37 -2.82 -1.58
N GLU A 46 -4.35 -3.62 -1.18
CA GLU A 46 -4.22 -5.07 -0.95
C GLU A 46 -3.75 -5.82 -2.21
N ASP A 47 -4.31 -5.50 -3.37
CA ASP A 47 -3.88 -6.08 -4.65
C ASP A 47 -2.41 -5.77 -4.95
N ALA A 48 -1.98 -4.52 -4.74
CA ALA A 48 -0.60 -4.12 -4.95
C ALA A 48 0.37 -4.81 -3.97
N ILE A 49 -0.01 -4.90 -2.69
CA ILE A 49 0.77 -5.61 -1.66
C ILE A 49 0.91 -7.09 -2.05
N THR A 50 -0.18 -7.70 -2.51
CA THR A 50 -0.18 -9.11 -2.93
C THR A 50 0.75 -9.32 -4.11
N LEU A 51 0.66 -8.48 -5.14
CA LEU A 51 1.52 -8.57 -6.33
C LEU A 51 3.00 -8.38 -5.98
N ALA A 52 3.32 -7.36 -5.18
CA ALA A 52 4.69 -7.13 -4.70
C ALA A 52 5.22 -8.32 -3.88
N THR A 53 4.40 -8.88 -2.99
CA THR A 53 4.78 -10.03 -2.15
C THR A 53 5.12 -11.24 -3.01
N ILE A 54 4.31 -11.53 -4.04
CA ILE A 54 4.56 -12.64 -4.97
C ILE A 54 5.87 -12.41 -5.74
N GLU A 55 6.09 -11.21 -6.25
CA GLU A 55 7.28 -10.90 -7.04
C GLU A 55 8.57 -11.00 -6.19
N VAL A 56 8.55 -10.48 -4.96
CA VAL A 56 9.67 -10.59 -4.02
C VAL A 56 9.96 -12.06 -3.67
N ALA A 57 8.91 -12.88 -3.46
CA ALA A 57 9.07 -14.31 -3.21
C ALA A 57 9.68 -15.05 -4.43
N ASN A 58 9.27 -14.69 -5.64
CA ASN A 58 9.82 -15.24 -6.88
C ASN A 58 11.29 -14.84 -7.08
N ALA A 59 11.63 -13.57 -6.86
CA ALA A 59 13.00 -13.08 -6.93
C ALA A 59 13.91 -13.78 -5.91
N LYS A 60 13.42 -13.99 -4.69
CA LYS A 60 14.11 -14.78 -3.67
C LYS A 60 14.36 -16.21 -4.14
N GLY A 61 13.39 -16.85 -4.80
CA GLY A 61 13.56 -18.17 -5.41
C GLY A 61 14.68 -18.20 -6.46
N LEU A 62 14.73 -17.19 -7.34
CA LEU A 62 15.78 -17.03 -8.33
C LEU A 62 17.16 -16.87 -7.67
N ILE A 63 17.29 -15.98 -6.68
CA ILE A 63 18.55 -15.69 -5.99
C ILE A 63 19.10 -16.95 -5.29
N ASN A 64 18.23 -17.72 -4.65
CA ASN A 64 18.62 -18.97 -3.99
C ASN A 64 19.04 -20.08 -4.97
N ALA A 65 18.64 -19.99 -6.24
CA ALA A 65 19.08 -20.91 -7.28
C ALA A 65 20.47 -20.56 -7.85
N ILE A 66 20.94 -19.31 -7.71
CA ILE A 66 22.21 -18.84 -8.28
C ILE A 66 23.39 -19.75 -7.87
N PRO A 67 23.65 -20.04 -6.58
CA PRO A 67 24.79 -20.88 -6.20
C PRO A 67 24.73 -22.32 -6.73
N GLN A 68 23.57 -22.77 -7.19
CA GLN A 68 23.34 -24.14 -7.66
C GLN A 68 23.54 -24.30 -9.18
N LEU A 69 23.77 -23.19 -9.89
CA LEU A 69 23.96 -23.19 -11.32
C LEU A 69 25.23 -23.95 -11.71
N LYS A 70 25.15 -24.74 -12.78
CA LYS A 70 26.26 -25.60 -13.23
C LYS A 70 27.53 -24.80 -13.55
N THR A 71 27.36 -23.55 -14.00
CA THR A 71 28.44 -22.58 -14.26
C THR A 71 29.28 -22.26 -13.02
N LEU A 72 28.72 -22.40 -11.82
CA LEU A 72 29.38 -22.20 -10.53
C LEU A 72 29.81 -23.50 -9.84
N LYS A 73 29.51 -24.68 -10.41
CA LYS A 73 29.87 -25.97 -9.79
C LYS A 73 31.28 -26.44 -10.14
N GLY A 74 31.92 -25.86 -11.17
CA GLY A 74 33.25 -26.24 -11.64
C GLY A 74 34.39 -25.38 -11.08
N GLU A 75 34.09 -24.13 -10.72
CA GLU A 75 34.97 -23.21 -10.01
C GLU A 75 34.41 -23.09 -8.61
N LEU A 76 35.18 -23.40 -7.56
CA LEU A 76 34.75 -23.21 -6.17
C LEU A 76 34.09 -21.82 -6.08
N PRO A 77 32.78 -21.73 -5.73
CA PRO A 77 32.10 -20.44 -5.74
C PRO A 77 32.87 -19.54 -4.79
N ASP A 78 33.52 -18.54 -5.38
CA ASP A 78 34.26 -17.54 -4.63
C ASP A 78 33.36 -17.03 -3.51
N ASN A 79 33.93 -16.80 -2.33
CA ASN A 79 33.17 -16.43 -1.12
C ASN A 79 32.23 -15.23 -1.43
N GLY A 80 32.63 -14.37 -2.37
CA GLY A 80 31.85 -13.25 -2.88
C GLY A 80 30.47 -13.60 -3.44
N VAL A 81 30.30 -14.71 -4.17
CA VAL A 81 28.98 -15.10 -4.72
C VAL A 81 28.02 -15.47 -3.59
N LEU A 82 28.49 -16.26 -2.61
CA LEU A 82 27.69 -16.64 -1.46
C LEU A 82 27.34 -15.43 -0.59
N HIS A 83 28.28 -14.50 -0.37
CA HIS A 83 28.00 -13.24 0.33
C HIS A 83 26.99 -12.36 -0.41
N CYS A 84 27.11 -12.25 -1.73
CA CYS A 84 26.16 -11.52 -2.57
C CYS A 84 24.75 -12.12 -2.47
N VAL A 85 24.63 -13.44 -2.68
CA VAL A 85 23.34 -14.15 -2.60
C VAL A 85 22.74 -14.06 -1.21
N GLY A 86 23.56 -14.21 -0.16
CA GLY A 86 23.16 -14.07 1.23
C GLY A 86 22.58 -12.68 1.52
N GLY A 87 23.33 -11.62 1.21
CA GLY A 87 22.88 -10.24 1.46
C GLY A 87 21.61 -9.86 0.69
N LEU A 88 21.49 -10.29 -0.58
CA LEU A 88 20.25 -10.10 -1.34
C LEU A 88 19.08 -10.87 -0.73
N ASN A 89 19.31 -12.10 -0.28
CA ASN A 89 18.26 -12.92 0.31
C ASN A 89 17.78 -12.34 1.65
N ASP A 90 18.69 -11.83 2.49
CA ASP A 90 18.36 -11.18 3.76
C ASP A 90 17.54 -9.91 3.52
N GLY A 91 17.98 -9.04 2.60
CA GLY A 91 17.21 -7.84 2.24
C GLY A 91 15.82 -8.15 1.69
N LEU A 92 15.67 -9.19 0.86
CA LEU A 92 14.35 -9.63 0.37
C LEU A 92 13.47 -10.20 1.48
N ILE A 93 14.04 -10.83 2.51
CA ILE A 93 13.29 -11.31 3.68
C ILE A 93 12.73 -10.11 4.45
N ASP A 94 13.52 -9.06 4.66
CA ASP A 94 13.07 -7.85 5.35
C ASP A 94 11.95 -7.15 4.58
N VAL A 95 12.08 -7.04 3.26
CA VAL A 95 11.02 -6.54 2.37
C VAL A 95 9.75 -7.39 2.49
N LEU A 96 9.85 -8.73 2.46
CA LEU A 96 8.69 -9.62 2.63
C LEU A 96 8.00 -9.44 3.99
N ASN A 97 8.77 -9.24 5.05
CA ASN A 97 8.24 -9.06 6.39
C ASN A 97 7.43 -7.77 6.49
N LEU A 98 7.93 -6.67 5.91
CA LEU A 98 7.17 -5.41 5.83
C LEU A 98 5.92 -5.54 4.97
N LEU A 99 6.03 -6.16 3.79
CA LEU A 99 4.88 -6.36 2.90
C LEU A 99 3.76 -7.18 3.56
N LYS A 100 4.12 -8.23 4.32
CA LYS A 100 3.15 -8.99 5.12
C LYS A 100 2.53 -8.15 6.24
N GLY A 101 3.32 -7.26 6.85
CA GLY A 101 2.83 -6.29 7.83
C GLY A 101 1.74 -5.38 7.27
N PHE A 102 1.87 -4.93 6.01
CA PHE A 102 0.84 -4.13 5.35
C PHE A 102 -0.47 -4.86 5.06
N GLY A 103 -0.50 -6.20 5.15
CA GLY A 103 -1.76 -6.95 5.09
C GLY A 103 -2.76 -6.54 6.18
N GLN A 104 -2.29 -5.85 7.22
CA GLN A 104 -3.10 -5.17 8.24
C GLN A 104 -3.10 -3.66 7.95
N LEU A 105 -3.88 -3.24 6.95
CA LEU A 105 -3.97 -1.85 6.51
C LEU A 105 -4.48 -0.88 7.60
N ASP A 106 -4.96 -1.39 8.72
CA ASP A 106 -5.41 -0.65 9.90
C ASP A 106 -4.29 -0.29 10.89
N SER A 107 -3.02 -0.61 10.58
CA SER A 107 -1.90 -0.29 11.46
C SER A 107 -1.66 1.23 11.59
N PRO A 108 -1.49 1.78 12.81
CA PRO A 108 -1.16 3.19 13.01
C PRO A 108 0.25 3.56 12.52
N SER A 109 1.12 2.57 12.24
CA SER A 109 2.47 2.79 11.71
C SER A 109 2.54 2.72 10.18
N LEU A 110 1.41 2.59 9.48
CA LEU A 110 1.37 2.33 8.03
C LEU A 110 2.28 3.24 7.20
N VAL A 111 2.24 4.55 7.45
CA VAL A 111 3.07 5.54 6.73
C VAL A 111 4.55 5.36 7.05
N LYS A 112 4.90 5.14 8.32
CA LYS A 112 6.28 4.91 8.77
C LYS A 112 6.84 3.62 8.16
N ASP A 113 6.05 2.56 8.17
CA ASP A 113 6.43 1.26 7.63
C ASP A 113 6.59 1.36 6.10
N SER A 114 5.76 2.17 5.43
CA SER A 114 5.88 2.43 3.98
C SER A 114 7.19 3.13 3.60
N ASN A 115 7.67 4.07 4.43
CA ASN A 115 8.97 4.71 4.22
C ASN A 115 10.12 3.72 4.48
N SER A 116 10.00 2.89 5.52
CA SER A 116 10.98 1.82 5.80
C SER A 116 11.09 0.83 4.63
N LEU A 117 9.97 0.56 3.93
CA LEU A 117 9.97 -0.27 2.73
C LEU A 117 10.76 0.39 1.58
N LEU A 118 10.64 1.70 1.37
CA LEU A 118 11.43 2.42 0.36
C LEU A 118 12.92 2.32 0.65
N ASP A 119 13.32 2.63 1.89
CA ASP A 119 14.73 2.61 2.30
C ASP A 119 15.36 1.24 2.05
N LEU A 120 14.68 0.15 2.45
CA LEU A 120 15.17 -1.22 2.24
C LEU A 120 15.31 -1.59 0.76
N VAL A 121 14.38 -1.13 -0.08
CA VAL A 121 14.38 -1.43 -1.51
C VAL A 121 15.45 -0.63 -2.25
N GLU A 122 15.71 0.61 -1.84
CA GLU A 122 16.82 1.41 -2.34
C GLU A 122 18.16 0.76 -1.95
N ASP A 123 18.30 0.31 -0.71
CA ASP A 123 19.47 -0.45 -0.25
C ASP A 123 19.67 -1.72 -1.07
N LEU A 124 18.60 -2.48 -1.34
CA LEU A 124 18.65 -3.69 -2.16
C LEU A 124 19.09 -3.40 -3.60
N ALA A 125 18.58 -2.31 -4.18
CA ALA A 125 18.98 -1.85 -5.52
C ALA A 125 20.46 -1.42 -5.55
N SER A 126 20.97 -0.80 -4.48
CA SER A 126 22.38 -0.41 -4.36
C SER A 126 23.30 -1.63 -4.18
N PHE A 127 22.83 -2.65 -3.45
CA PHE A 127 23.58 -3.89 -3.18
C PHE A 127 23.87 -4.70 -4.46
N ASN A 128 23.04 -4.51 -5.50
CA ASN A 128 23.30 -5.02 -6.85
C ASN A 128 24.68 -4.58 -7.41
N GLY A 129 25.17 -3.39 -7.02
CA GLY A 129 26.49 -2.90 -7.42
C GLY A 129 27.65 -3.72 -6.85
N LEU A 130 27.56 -4.12 -5.58
CA LEU A 130 28.56 -5.00 -4.93
C LEU A 130 28.49 -6.42 -5.50
N CYS A 131 27.26 -6.91 -5.73
CA CYS A 131 27.01 -8.17 -6.40
C CYS A 131 27.54 -8.22 -7.83
N HIS A 132 27.64 -7.09 -8.53
CA HIS A 132 28.13 -7.06 -9.91
C HIS A 132 29.57 -7.58 -10.04
N ILE A 133 30.41 -7.32 -9.03
CA ILE A 133 31.79 -7.80 -8.97
C ILE A 133 31.79 -9.31 -8.70
N ALA A 134 31.01 -9.76 -7.71
CA ALA A 134 30.90 -11.16 -7.34
C ALA A 134 30.32 -12.04 -8.46
N LEU A 135 29.42 -11.48 -9.28
CA LEU A 135 28.76 -12.18 -10.38
C LEU A 135 29.43 -11.90 -11.74
N ARG A 136 30.64 -11.32 -11.77
CA ARG A 136 31.32 -10.93 -13.01
C ARG A 136 31.43 -12.10 -14.00
N ASP A 137 31.78 -13.27 -13.52
CA ASP A 137 32.05 -14.46 -14.33
C ASP A 137 30.79 -15.31 -14.59
N LEU A 138 29.63 -14.89 -14.06
CA LEU A 138 28.34 -15.50 -14.43
C LEU A 138 27.93 -15.15 -15.86
N GLU A 139 27.12 -16.03 -16.46
CA GLU A 139 26.45 -15.76 -17.73
C GLU A 139 25.71 -14.43 -17.67
N VAL A 140 25.88 -13.63 -18.73
CA VAL A 140 25.26 -12.30 -18.87
C VAL A 140 23.74 -12.37 -18.67
N THR A 141 23.11 -13.45 -19.13
CA THR A 141 21.68 -13.72 -18.96
C THR A 141 21.25 -13.73 -17.49
N ILE A 142 22.03 -14.34 -16.59
CA ILE A 142 21.66 -14.43 -15.17
C ILE A 142 21.79 -13.06 -14.50
N LYS A 143 22.86 -12.31 -14.80
CA LYS A 143 23.05 -10.94 -14.33
C LYS A 143 21.90 -10.03 -14.78
N LEU A 144 21.50 -10.12 -16.04
CA LEU A 144 20.37 -9.36 -16.59
C LEU A 144 19.05 -9.74 -15.93
N LEU A 145 18.81 -11.04 -15.74
CA LEU A 145 17.59 -11.51 -15.08
C LEU A 145 17.52 -11.04 -13.62
N LEU A 146 18.61 -11.11 -12.87
CA LEU A 146 18.68 -10.61 -11.51
C LEU A 146 18.43 -9.10 -11.46
N SER A 147 19.14 -8.32 -12.27
CA SER A 147 18.98 -6.86 -12.32
C SER A 147 17.54 -6.46 -12.64
N ARG A 148 16.93 -7.10 -13.63
CA ARG A 148 15.54 -6.86 -14.01
C ARG A 148 14.57 -7.19 -12.87
N ARG A 149 14.76 -8.33 -12.18
CA ARG A 149 13.90 -8.70 -11.04
C ARG A 149 14.01 -7.73 -9.88
N LEU A 150 15.21 -7.24 -9.58
CA LEU A 150 15.40 -6.21 -8.55
C LEU A 150 14.70 -4.89 -8.95
N GLN A 151 14.77 -4.50 -10.22
CA GLN A 151 14.04 -3.33 -10.73
C GLN A 151 12.52 -3.51 -10.66
N ASP A 152 12.00 -4.70 -10.99
CA ASP A 152 10.58 -5.02 -10.89
C ASP A 152 10.11 -4.90 -9.42
N ILE A 153 10.92 -5.37 -8.46
CA ILE A 153 10.65 -5.18 -7.03
C ILE A 153 10.60 -3.70 -6.66
N VAL A 154 11.55 -2.90 -7.12
CA VAL A 154 11.57 -1.44 -6.88
C VAL A 154 10.31 -0.78 -7.41
N LEU A 155 9.87 -1.13 -8.62
CA LEU A 155 8.67 -0.58 -9.22
C LEU A 155 7.42 -0.95 -8.41
N LEU A 156 7.26 -2.24 -8.06
CA LEU A 156 6.08 -2.73 -7.36
C LEU A 156 5.99 -2.20 -5.93
N THR A 157 7.11 -2.11 -5.22
CA THR A 157 7.14 -1.56 -3.86
C THR A 157 6.85 -0.06 -3.84
N ASN A 158 7.32 0.71 -4.83
CA ASN A 158 6.90 2.10 -5.01
C ASN A 158 5.37 2.22 -5.21
N ASP A 159 4.77 1.34 -6.01
CA ASP A 159 3.32 1.30 -6.21
C ASP A 159 2.57 0.95 -4.91
N VAL A 160 3.09 0.02 -4.10
CA VAL A 160 2.58 -0.28 -2.75
C VAL A 160 2.61 0.97 -1.88
N VAL A 161 3.76 1.63 -1.76
CA VAL A 161 3.93 2.80 -0.90
C VAL A 161 2.99 3.93 -1.30
N TYR A 162 2.86 4.19 -2.60
CA TYR A 162 1.90 5.16 -3.12
C TYR A 162 0.45 4.84 -2.69
N ARG A 163 0.00 3.59 -2.88
CA ARG A 163 -1.39 3.19 -2.57
C ARG A 163 -1.67 3.14 -1.08
N VAL A 164 -0.73 2.63 -0.30
CA VAL A 164 -0.79 2.53 1.16
C VAL A 164 -0.86 3.93 1.79
N ASN A 165 -0.01 4.86 1.37
CA ASN A 165 -0.05 6.25 1.86
C ASN A 165 -1.35 6.95 1.47
N ARG A 166 -1.83 6.74 0.24
CA ARG A 166 -3.12 7.29 -0.19
C ARG A 166 -4.27 6.73 0.63
N PHE A 167 -4.24 5.44 0.98
CA PHE A 167 -5.25 4.83 1.84
C PHE A 167 -5.24 5.43 3.25
N ALA A 168 -4.07 5.52 3.89
CA ALA A 168 -3.91 6.11 5.22
C ALA A 168 -4.45 7.54 5.31
N GLN A 169 -4.09 8.40 4.34
CA GLN A 169 -4.59 9.78 4.28
C GLN A 169 -6.12 9.86 4.17
N ASN A 170 -6.76 8.92 3.48
CA ASN A 170 -8.22 8.88 3.35
C ASN A 170 -8.89 8.37 4.64
N GLN A 171 -8.24 7.47 5.39
CA GLN A 171 -8.73 7.04 6.70
C GLN A 171 -8.70 8.17 7.73
N ASP A 172 -7.60 8.94 7.80
CA ASP A 172 -7.48 10.08 8.70
C ASP A 172 -8.55 11.14 8.44
N GLY A 173 -8.80 11.43 7.15
CA GLY A 173 -9.89 12.32 6.74
C GLY A 173 -11.25 11.84 7.24
N TYR A 174 -11.56 10.54 7.09
CA TYR A 174 -12.82 9.97 7.57
C TYR A 174 -12.97 10.02 9.10
N ALA A 175 -11.90 9.74 9.84
CA ALA A 175 -11.89 9.85 11.30
C ALA A 175 -12.20 11.28 11.78
N TYR A 176 -11.62 12.29 11.12
CA TYR A 176 -11.91 13.69 11.38
C TYR A 176 -13.39 14.05 11.14
N TYR A 177 -13.97 13.62 10.01
CA TYR A 177 -15.39 13.87 9.73
C TYR A 177 -16.34 13.22 10.77
N GLN A 178 -16.02 12.02 11.26
CA GLN A 178 -16.81 11.39 12.32
C GLN A 178 -16.73 12.13 13.66
N ALA A 179 -15.57 12.72 13.99
CA ALA A 179 -15.43 13.53 15.20
C ALA A 179 -16.25 14.83 15.12
N ALA A 180 -16.21 15.51 13.97
CA ALA A 180 -16.89 16.79 13.75
C ALA A 180 -18.43 16.69 13.71
N THR A 181 -18.99 15.51 13.44
CA THR A 181 -20.45 15.29 13.38
C THR A 181 -21.06 14.85 14.71
N LYS A 182 -20.24 14.59 15.73
CA LYS A 182 -20.67 14.20 17.08
C LYS A 182 -20.70 15.38 18.07
N THR A 183 -20.21 16.55 17.67
CA THR A 183 -20.24 17.82 18.43
C THR A 183 -21.40 18.69 17.98
#